data_AF-A0A552FSC9-F1
#
_entry.id   AF-A0A552FSC9-F1
#
_cell.length_a   1.000
_cell.length_b   1.000
_cell.length_c   1.000
_cell.angle_alpha   90.00
_cell.angle_beta   90.00
_cell.angle_gamma   90.00
#
_symmetry.space_group_name_H-M   'P 1'
#
loop_
_entity.id
_entity.type
_entity.pdbx_description
1 polymer ?
#
loop_
_entity_poly.entity_id
_entity_poly.type
_entity_poly.pdbx_seq_one_letter_code
_entity_poly.pdbx_strand_id
1 'polypeptide(L)'
;MATTADDVWQLLAELTIRQSELTAAQKETDLQLKEVSQAQKETDRQLKETDRQLKETDRQLKETDRQLKEQLKETDRQLKEQLKETDRQLKELGKQIGGLGAKFGSFTEGLALPSMETILRQRFGMEIISPSVRASKGGQHLELDVFAYANGYLNTAYIVEVKSHVREDSITQLKSILQRFRTFFPEHQDKKLYGILAAVDMSPELRQKTLQEGLYVAQIHDEVFELDIPENFQPLSY
;
A
#
# COMPACT_ATOMS: atom_id res chain seq x y z
N MET A 1 -74.82 40.68 82.86
CA MET A 1 -75.77 39.55 82.71
C MET A 1 -75.23 38.42 83.55
N ALA A 2 -76.04 37.88 84.48
CA ALA A 2 -75.60 36.81 85.36
C ALA A 2 -75.74 35.47 84.61
N THR A 3 -74.65 34.71 84.50
CA THR A 3 -74.69 33.33 84.02
C THR A 3 -75.58 32.50 84.93
N THR A 4 -76.54 31.79 84.34
CA THR A 4 -77.45 30.91 85.05
C THR A 4 -76.83 29.53 85.25
N ALA A 5 -77.35 28.74 86.19
CA ALA A 5 -76.86 27.36 86.41
C ALA A 5 -77.01 26.48 85.15
N ASP A 6 -78.02 26.75 84.31
CA ASP A 6 -78.24 26.05 83.05
C ASP A 6 -77.17 26.38 81.99
N ASP A 7 -76.70 27.63 81.94
CA ASP A 7 -75.58 28.04 81.06
C ASP A 7 -74.28 27.29 81.41
N VAL A 8 -74.05 27.05 82.72
CA VAL A 8 -72.88 26.30 83.21
C VAL A 8 -72.97 24.82 82.81
N TRP A 9 -74.14 24.21 82.89
CA TRP A 9 -74.36 22.81 82.48
C TRP A 9 -74.23 22.61 80.96
N GLN A 10 -74.70 23.57 80.16
CA GLN A 10 -74.48 23.55 78.71
C GLN A 10 -72.99 23.63 78.35
N LEU A 11 -72.25 24.54 78.99
CA LEU A 11 -70.80 24.65 78.78
C LEU A 11 -70.04 23.38 79.21
N LEU A 12 -70.46 22.72 80.29
CA LEU A 12 -69.91 21.43 80.72
C LEU A 12 -70.19 20.30 79.72
N ALA A 13 -71.40 20.25 79.16
CA ALA A 13 -71.76 19.29 78.12
C ALA A 13 -70.94 19.51 76.84
N GLU A 14 -70.82 20.76 76.38
CA GLU A 14 -69.97 21.13 75.23
C GLU A 14 -68.50 20.81 75.46
N LEU A 15 -67.98 21.07 76.66
CA LEU A 15 -66.59 20.76 77.02
C LEU A 15 -66.34 19.24 77.02
N THR A 16 -67.31 18.46 77.48
CA THR A 16 -67.24 16.99 77.45
C THR A 16 -67.23 16.46 76.01
N ILE A 17 -68.07 17.02 75.14
CA ILE A 17 -68.10 16.68 73.71
C ILE A 17 -66.76 17.03 73.05
N ARG A 18 -66.26 18.26 73.24
CA ARG A 18 -64.96 18.69 72.70
C ARG A 18 -63.80 17.85 73.23
N GLN A 19 -63.84 17.44 74.49
CA GLN A 19 -62.83 16.54 75.06
C GLN A 19 -62.87 15.16 74.38
N SER A 20 -64.07 14.63 74.12
CA SER A 20 -64.23 13.37 73.40
C SER A 20 -63.73 13.46 71.95
N GLU A 21 -64.04 14.54 71.23
CA GLU A 21 -63.56 14.81 69.87
C GLU A 21 -62.04 14.95 69.84
N LEU A 22 -61.44 15.66 70.80
CA LEU A 22 -59.99 15.80 70.92
C LEU A 22 -59.31 14.44 71.13
N THR A 23 -59.87 13.58 71.98
CA THR A 23 -59.32 12.23 72.18
C THR A 23 -59.46 11.34 70.94
N ALA A 24 -60.52 11.51 70.15
CA ALA A 24 -60.68 10.81 68.88
C ALA A 24 -59.64 11.29 67.85
N ALA A 25 -59.46 12.61 67.72
CA ALA A 25 -58.46 13.21 66.83
C ALA A 25 -57.02 12.83 67.22
N GLN A 26 -56.72 12.72 68.51
CA GLN A 26 -55.42 12.23 69.00
C GLN A 26 -55.17 10.77 68.59
N LYS A 27 -56.17 9.90 68.75
CA LYS A 27 -56.07 8.49 68.30
C LYS A 27 -55.84 8.39 66.80
N GLU A 28 -56.53 9.22 66.02
CA GLU A 28 -56.35 9.28 64.57
C GLU A 28 -54.94 9.75 64.19
N THR A 29 -54.43 10.78 64.88
CA THR A 29 -53.06 11.27 64.69
C THR A 29 -52.01 10.20 65.03
N ASP A 30 -52.21 9.44 66.11
CA ASP A 30 -51.33 8.33 66.49
C ASP A 30 -51.31 7.20 65.45
N LEU A 31 -52.45 6.93 64.81
CA LEU A 31 -52.55 5.97 63.71
C LEU A 31 -51.80 6.48 62.47
N GLN A 32 -52.02 7.74 62.08
CA GLN A 32 -51.31 8.36 60.96
C GLN A 32 -49.79 8.39 61.19
N LEU A 33 -49.33 8.70 62.41
CA LEU A 33 -47.90 8.67 62.75
C LEU A 33 -47.30 7.27 62.63
N LYS A 34 -48.05 6.21 63.00
CA LYS A 34 -47.61 4.83 62.80
C LYS A 34 -47.50 4.47 61.32
N GLU A 35 -48.47 4.88 60.50
CA GLU A 35 -48.44 4.65 59.04
C GLU A 35 -47.26 5.38 58.39
N VAL A 36 -47.03 6.65 58.73
CA VAL A 36 -45.86 7.42 58.25
C VAL A 36 -44.55 6.75 58.67
N SER A 37 -44.45 6.28 59.91
CA SER A 37 -43.25 5.56 60.38
C SER A 37 -43.00 4.25 59.62
N GLN A 38 -44.06 3.52 59.26
CA GLN A 38 -43.95 2.32 58.43
C GLN A 38 -43.55 2.65 57.00
N ALA A 39 -44.16 3.65 56.39
CA ALA A 39 -43.83 4.12 55.04
C ALA A 39 -42.37 4.61 54.94
N GLN A 40 -41.88 5.29 55.98
CA GLN A 40 -40.48 5.74 56.04
C GLN A 40 -39.50 4.57 56.13
N LYS A 41 -39.80 3.55 56.95
CA LYS A 41 -38.99 2.32 57.02
C LYS A 41 -38.96 1.56 55.69
N GLU A 42 -40.06 1.55 54.96
CA GLU A 42 -40.14 0.91 53.65
C GLU A 42 -39.33 1.68 52.61
N THR A 43 -39.43 3.02 52.61
CA THR A 43 -38.59 3.89 51.77
C THR A 43 -37.11 3.68 52.05
N ASP A 44 -36.70 3.60 53.32
CA ASP A 44 -35.31 3.34 53.71
C ASP A 44 -34.81 1.98 53.21
N ARG A 45 -35.67 0.96 53.18
CA ARG A 45 -35.34 -0.36 52.62
C ARG A 45 -35.16 -0.29 51.11
N GLN A 46 -36.08 0.38 50.41
CA GLN A 46 -36.00 0.55 48.97
C GLN A 46 -34.74 1.34 48.55
N LEU A 47 -34.38 2.39 49.30
CA LEU A 47 -33.16 3.14 49.05
C LEU A 47 -31.90 2.29 49.23
N LYS A 48 -31.85 1.44 50.27
CA LYS A 48 -30.73 0.51 50.48
C LYS A 48 -30.63 -0.53 49.37
N GLU A 49 -31.75 -1.00 48.85
CA GLU A 49 -31.77 -1.95 47.75
C GLU A 49 -31.30 -1.30 46.44
N THR A 50 -31.78 -0.09 46.14
CA THR A 50 -31.31 0.69 44.99
C THR A 50 -29.80 0.97 45.07
N ASP A 51 -29.27 1.34 46.24
CA ASP A 51 -27.82 1.55 46.42
C ASP A 51 -27.00 0.28 46.16
N ARG A 52 -27.53 -0.90 46.53
CA ARG A 52 -26.89 -2.19 46.23
C ARG A 52 -26.89 -2.48 44.73
N GLN A 53 -28.03 -2.28 44.06
CA GLN A 53 -28.15 -2.49 42.61
C GLN A 53 -27.25 -1.54 41.81
N LEU A 54 -27.12 -0.29 42.24
CA LEU A 54 -26.20 0.67 41.63
C LEU A 54 -24.73 0.23 41.80
N LYS A 55 -24.35 -0.25 42.99
CA LYS A 55 -22.99 -0.77 43.24
C LYS A 55 -22.68 -2.02 42.41
N GLU A 56 -23.66 -2.89 42.21
CA GLU A 56 -23.51 -4.06 41.34
C GLU A 56 -23.36 -3.65 39.88
N THR A 57 -24.18 -2.71 39.42
CA THR A 57 -24.11 -2.18 38.06
C THR A 57 -22.75 -1.51 37.77
N ASP A 58 -22.24 -0.70 38.71
CA ASP A 58 -20.91 -0.08 38.59
C ASP A 58 -19.79 -1.12 38.50
N ARG A 59 -19.90 -2.23 39.23
CA ARG A 59 -18.94 -3.35 39.13
C ARG A 59 -18.98 -4.02 37.77
N GLN A 60 -20.19 -4.33 37.26
CA GLN A 60 -20.36 -4.95 35.95
C GLN A 60 -19.85 -4.05 34.80
N LEU A 61 -20.09 -2.73 34.90
CA LEU A 61 -19.56 -1.77 33.93
C LEU A 61 -18.03 -1.73 33.93
N LYS A 62 -17.40 -1.72 35.12
CA LYS A 62 -15.94 -1.76 35.24
C LYS A 62 -15.32 -3.04 34.68
N GLU A 63 -15.99 -4.18 34.88
CA GLU A 63 -15.56 -5.45 34.31
C GLU A 63 -15.67 -5.45 32.78
N THR A 64 -16.79 -4.96 32.26
CA THR A 64 -17.02 -4.84 30.80
C THR A 64 -15.99 -3.92 30.15
N ASP A 65 -15.71 -2.76 30.75
CA ASP A 65 -14.72 -1.81 30.23
C ASP A 65 -13.31 -2.43 30.22
N ARG A 66 -12.97 -3.21 31.25
CA ARG A 66 -11.70 -3.95 31.29
C ARG A 66 -11.60 -4.99 30.19
N GLN A 67 -12.65 -5.80 29.99
CA GLN A 67 -12.68 -6.82 28.94
C GLN A 67 -12.56 -6.20 27.55
N LEU A 68 -13.30 -5.11 27.29
CA LEU A 68 -13.23 -4.38 26.02
C LEU A 68 -11.81 -3.84 25.76
N LYS A 69 -11.16 -3.28 26.78
CA LYS A 69 -9.80 -2.76 26.67
C LYS A 69 -8.77 -3.87 26.40
N GLU A 70 -8.96 -5.05 26.96
CA GLU A 70 -8.10 -6.22 26.70
C GLU A 70 -8.31 -6.74 25.26
N GLN A 71 -9.56 -6.88 24.81
CA GLN A 71 -9.89 -7.28 23.44
C GLN A 71 -9.35 -6.31 22.38
N LEU A 72 -9.47 -4.99 22.61
CA LEU A 72 -8.94 -3.99 21.70
C LEU A 72 -7.41 -4.06 21.59
N LYS A 73 -6.71 -4.29 22.70
CA LYS A 73 -5.25 -4.47 22.69
C LYS A 73 -4.82 -5.73 21.94
N GLU A 74 -5.55 -6.82 22.12
CA GLU A 74 -5.26 -8.07 21.40
C GLU A 74 -5.52 -7.91 19.91
N THR A 75 -6.65 -7.31 19.53
CA THR A 75 -7.00 -7.02 18.13
C THR A 75 -5.93 -6.13 17.48
N ASP A 76 -5.51 -5.06 18.15
CA ASP A 76 -4.48 -4.15 17.65
C ASP A 76 -3.12 -4.85 17.48
N ARG A 77 -2.79 -5.79 18.38
CA ARG A 77 -1.58 -6.61 18.27
C ARG A 77 -1.66 -7.58 17.08
N GLN A 78 -2.76 -8.31 16.94
CA GLN A 78 -2.97 -9.25 15.83
C GLN A 78 -2.93 -8.52 14.49
N LEU A 79 -3.58 -7.36 14.38
CA LEU A 79 -3.55 -6.54 13.17
C LEU A 79 -2.12 -6.09 12.82
N LYS A 80 -1.34 -5.64 13.82
CA LYS A 80 0.07 -5.28 13.62
C LYS A 80 0.93 -6.44 13.17
N GLU A 81 0.69 -7.64 13.69
CA GLU A 81 1.43 -8.84 13.29
C GLU A 81 1.06 -9.26 11.85
N GLN A 82 -0.22 -9.26 11.50
CA GLN A 82 -0.71 -9.55 10.14
C GLN A 82 -0.18 -8.55 9.11
N LEU A 83 -0.17 -7.25 9.42
CA LEU A 83 0.38 -6.22 8.53
C LEU A 83 1.89 -6.44 8.28
N LYS A 84 2.65 -6.78 9.32
CA LYS A 84 4.09 -7.08 9.18
C LYS A 84 4.34 -8.33 8.33
N GLU A 85 3.51 -9.36 8.47
CA GLU A 85 3.61 -10.57 7.66
C GLU A 85 3.29 -10.28 6.19
N THR A 86 2.21 -9.52 5.95
CA THR A 86 1.83 -9.09 4.59
C THR A 86 2.94 -8.28 3.93
N ASP A 87 3.55 -7.34 4.65
CA ASP A 87 4.68 -6.55 4.15
C ASP A 87 5.89 -7.41 3.77
N ARG A 88 6.17 -8.49 4.53
CA ARG A 88 7.24 -9.43 4.22
C ARG A 88 6.93 -10.23 2.96
N GLN A 89 5.71 -10.76 2.85
CA GLN A 89 5.26 -11.51 1.69
C GLN A 89 5.29 -10.65 0.41
N LEU A 90 4.84 -9.39 0.48
CA LEU A 90 4.92 -8.45 -0.64
C LEU A 90 6.36 -8.18 -1.08
N LYS A 91 7.29 -8.02 -0.14
CA LYS A 91 8.72 -7.82 -0.45
C LYS A 91 9.35 -9.06 -1.09
N GLU A 92 9.02 -10.26 -0.61
CA GLU A 92 9.50 -11.51 -1.20
C GLU A 92 8.95 -11.73 -2.60
N LEU A 93 7.65 -11.49 -2.80
CA LEU A 93 7.02 -11.54 -4.11
C LEU A 93 7.66 -10.54 -5.08
N GLY A 94 7.91 -9.31 -4.63
CA GLY A 94 8.61 -8.29 -5.42
C GLY A 94 10.00 -8.73 -5.86
N LYS A 95 10.77 -9.38 -4.97
CA LYS A 95 12.08 -9.96 -5.32
C LYS A 95 11.98 -11.10 -6.32
N GLN A 96 11.00 -12.00 -6.16
CA GLN A 96 10.78 -13.11 -7.07
C GLN A 96 10.37 -12.62 -8.47
N ILE A 97 9.42 -11.69 -8.55
CA ILE A 97 8.98 -11.07 -9.80
C ILE A 97 10.15 -10.33 -10.47
N GLY A 98 10.93 -9.55 -9.72
CA GLY A 98 12.13 -8.89 -10.24
C GLY A 98 13.18 -9.89 -10.76
N GLY A 99 13.38 -10.99 -10.04
CA GLY A 99 14.27 -12.08 -10.47
C GLY A 99 13.78 -12.80 -11.74
N LEU A 100 12.47 -12.93 -11.94
CA LEU A 100 11.88 -13.47 -13.17
C LEU A 100 12.10 -12.53 -14.35
N GLY A 101 11.94 -11.22 -14.17
CA GLY A 101 12.22 -10.21 -15.20
C GLY A 101 13.67 -10.26 -15.68
N ALA A 102 14.63 -10.34 -14.75
CA ALA A 102 16.05 -10.46 -15.09
C ALA A 102 16.38 -11.74 -15.88
N LYS A 103 15.78 -12.88 -15.49
CA LYS A 103 15.95 -14.15 -16.21
C LYS A 103 15.32 -14.11 -17.61
N PHE A 104 14.23 -13.37 -17.78
CA PHE A 104 13.58 -13.23 -19.08
C PHE A 104 14.41 -12.36 -20.03
N GLY A 105 15.04 -11.30 -19.51
CA GLY A 105 16.02 -10.49 -20.24
C GLY A 105 17.19 -11.34 -20.74
N SER A 106 17.87 -12.06 -19.83
CA SER A 106 19.01 -12.90 -20.20
C SER A 106 18.65 -14.05 -21.15
N PHE A 107 17.43 -14.59 -21.05
CA PHE A 107 16.93 -15.56 -22.01
C PHE A 107 16.74 -14.95 -23.41
N THR A 108 16.19 -13.74 -23.47
CA THR A 108 15.99 -13.02 -24.74
C THR A 108 17.32 -12.68 -25.41
N GLU A 109 18.30 -12.20 -24.65
CA GLU A 109 19.67 -11.99 -25.11
C GLU A 109 20.30 -13.29 -25.63
N GLY A 110 20.10 -14.41 -24.92
CA GLY A 110 20.59 -15.73 -25.31
C GLY A 110 20.00 -16.23 -26.64
N LEU A 111 18.76 -15.89 -26.96
CA LEU A 111 18.14 -16.18 -28.27
C LEU A 111 18.63 -15.22 -29.36
N ALA A 112 18.87 -13.96 -29.02
CA ALA A 112 19.27 -12.95 -29.99
C ALA A 112 20.73 -13.10 -30.45
N LEU A 113 21.64 -13.50 -29.55
CA LEU A 113 23.07 -13.47 -29.82
C LEU A 113 23.50 -14.27 -31.06
N PRO A 114 23.09 -15.54 -31.28
CA PRO A 114 23.52 -16.30 -32.47
C PRO A 114 23.07 -15.64 -33.79
N SER A 115 21.85 -15.14 -33.81
CA SER A 115 21.28 -14.43 -34.97
C SER A 115 22.01 -13.11 -35.20
N MET A 116 22.32 -12.38 -34.12
CA MET A 116 23.03 -11.11 -34.20
C MET A 116 24.49 -11.27 -34.60
N GLU A 117 25.19 -12.30 -34.12
CA GLU A 117 26.53 -12.63 -34.59
C GLU A 117 26.53 -12.88 -36.10
N THR A 118 25.54 -13.63 -36.59
CA THR A 118 25.38 -13.91 -38.02
C THR A 118 25.17 -12.63 -38.83
N ILE A 119 24.25 -11.77 -38.40
CA ILE A 119 23.98 -10.48 -39.06
C ILE A 119 25.21 -9.57 -39.03
N LEU A 120 25.84 -9.41 -37.86
CA LEU A 120 27.00 -8.54 -37.68
C LEU A 120 28.20 -8.99 -38.53
N ARG A 121 28.46 -10.30 -38.64
CA ARG A 121 29.54 -10.82 -39.49
C ARG A 121 29.19 -10.74 -40.97
N GLN A 122 28.05 -11.28 -41.38
CA GLN A 122 27.75 -11.51 -42.79
C GLN A 122 27.21 -10.26 -43.49
N ARG A 123 26.37 -9.47 -42.82
CA ARG A 123 25.75 -8.27 -43.40
C ARG A 123 26.56 -7.03 -43.15
N PHE A 124 27.15 -6.91 -41.96
CA PHE A 124 27.89 -5.71 -41.56
C PHE A 124 29.42 -5.87 -41.60
N GLY A 125 29.97 -7.07 -41.81
CA GLY A 125 31.41 -7.27 -41.92
C GLY A 125 32.19 -7.02 -40.62
N MET A 126 31.55 -7.20 -39.46
CA MET A 126 32.21 -7.02 -38.17
C MET A 126 33.18 -8.16 -37.90
N GLU A 127 34.40 -7.82 -37.49
CA GLU A 127 35.46 -8.77 -37.20
C GLU A 127 35.44 -9.21 -35.74
N ILE A 128 35.15 -8.27 -34.85
CA ILE A 128 35.14 -8.48 -33.40
C ILE A 128 33.71 -8.29 -32.92
N ILE A 129 33.20 -9.27 -32.18
CA ILE A 129 31.85 -9.27 -31.59
C ILE A 129 32.00 -9.73 -30.14
N SER A 130 31.58 -8.88 -29.22
CA SER A 130 31.71 -9.07 -27.79
C SER A 130 30.33 -8.94 -27.13
N PRO A 131 29.73 -10.03 -26.64
CA PRO A 131 28.52 -9.95 -25.84
C PRO A 131 28.81 -9.46 -24.41
N SER A 132 27.80 -8.88 -23.77
CA SER A 132 27.79 -8.49 -22.35
C SER A 132 28.99 -7.62 -21.92
N VAL A 133 29.23 -6.54 -22.66
CA VAL A 133 30.34 -5.63 -22.39
C VAL A 133 29.97 -4.66 -21.27
N ARG A 134 30.78 -4.64 -20.21
CA ARG A 134 30.60 -3.73 -19.07
C ARG A 134 31.83 -2.86 -18.86
N ALA A 135 31.61 -1.55 -18.77
CA ALA A 135 32.65 -0.56 -18.51
C ALA A 135 32.29 0.32 -17.31
N SER A 136 33.29 0.62 -16.49
CA SER A 136 33.15 1.52 -15.34
C SER A 136 34.23 2.58 -15.38
N LYS A 137 33.85 3.86 -15.33
CA LYS A 137 34.78 4.99 -15.44
C LYS A 137 34.25 6.18 -14.65
N GLY A 138 35.07 6.72 -13.76
CA GLY A 138 34.72 7.91 -12.96
C GLY A 138 33.42 7.76 -12.15
N GLY A 139 33.16 6.57 -11.59
CA GLY A 139 31.93 6.27 -10.84
C GLY A 139 30.67 6.10 -11.70
N GLN A 140 30.78 6.17 -13.03
CA GLN A 140 29.71 5.85 -13.96
C GLN A 140 29.88 4.43 -14.51
N HIS A 141 28.76 3.82 -14.86
CA HIS A 141 28.70 2.48 -15.44
C HIS A 141 27.99 2.52 -16.80
N LEU A 142 28.45 1.66 -17.71
CA LEU A 142 27.86 1.41 -19.01
C LEU A 142 27.85 -0.10 -19.26
N GLU A 143 26.71 -0.62 -19.68
CA GLU A 143 26.51 -2.02 -20.06
C GLU A 143 25.95 -2.04 -21.49
N LEU A 144 26.49 -2.95 -22.31
CA LEU A 144 26.12 -3.15 -23.70
C LEU A 144 25.81 -4.64 -23.88
N ASP A 145 24.64 -4.96 -24.45
CA ASP A 145 24.26 -6.36 -24.67
C ASP A 145 25.18 -6.99 -25.72
N VAL A 146 25.43 -6.30 -26.83
CA VAL A 146 26.47 -6.67 -27.79
C VAL A 146 27.21 -5.43 -28.29
N PHE A 147 28.54 -5.51 -28.31
CA PHE A 147 29.40 -4.56 -28.95
C PHE A 147 30.19 -5.24 -30.07
N ALA A 148 30.14 -4.68 -31.28
CA ALA A 148 30.85 -5.22 -32.43
C ALA A 148 31.58 -4.13 -33.19
N TYR A 149 32.74 -4.45 -33.75
CA TYR A 149 33.49 -3.49 -34.57
C TYR A 149 34.41 -4.17 -35.58
N ALA A 150 34.78 -3.39 -36.58
CA ALA A 150 35.83 -3.69 -37.54
C ALA A 150 36.82 -2.52 -37.62
N ASN A 151 38.06 -2.83 -37.96
CA ASN A 151 39.12 -1.85 -38.20
C ASN A 151 39.36 -1.67 -39.71
N GLY A 152 40.41 -0.94 -40.09
CA GLY A 152 40.86 -0.82 -41.47
C GLY A 152 39.86 -0.10 -42.37
N TYR A 153 39.54 -0.67 -43.53
CA TYR A 153 38.70 -0.03 -44.54
C TYR A 153 37.29 0.30 -44.04
N LEU A 154 36.69 -0.59 -43.25
CA LEU A 154 35.32 -0.39 -42.78
C LEU A 154 35.25 0.59 -41.59
N ASN A 155 36.23 0.53 -40.68
CA ASN A 155 36.38 1.39 -39.49
C ASN A 155 35.05 1.78 -38.81
N THR A 156 34.23 0.78 -38.47
CA THR A 156 32.86 0.96 -37.99
C THR A 156 32.63 0.14 -36.72
N ALA A 157 31.75 0.63 -35.86
CA ALA A 157 31.29 0.01 -34.63
C ALA A 157 29.75 -0.05 -34.59
N TYR A 158 29.22 -1.11 -34.00
CA TYR A 158 27.81 -1.33 -33.74
C TYR A 158 27.59 -1.65 -32.27
N ILE A 159 26.56 -1.05 -31.69
CA ILE A 159 26.01 -1.44 -30.39
C ILE A 159 24.63 -2.06 -30.65
N VAL A 160 24.41 -3.26 -30.14
CA VAL A 160 23.10 -3.90 -30.16
C VAL A 160 22.53 -3.88 -28.76
N GLU A 161 21.29 -3.40 -28.63
CA GLU A 161 20.47 -3.54 -27.43
C GLU A 161 19.35 -4.53 -27.74
N VAL A 162 19.14 -5.52 -26.88
CA VAL A 162 18.14 -6.57 -27.03
C VAL A 162 16.99 -6.34 -26.04
N LYS A 163 15.76 -6.28 -26.54
CA LYS A 163 14.56 -6.10 -25.72
C LYS A 163 13.53 -7.19 -26.00
N SER A 164 12.98 -7.78 -24.95
CA SER A 164 11.83 -8.67 -25.11
C SER A 164 10.58 -7.92 -25.57
N HIS A 165 10.41 -6.68 -25.11
CA HIS A 165 9.29 -5.82 -25.48
C HIS A 165 9.75 -4.38 -25.52
N VAL A 166 9.68 -3.75 -26.69
CA VAL A 166 10.20 -2.39 -26.89
C VAL A 166 9.21 -1.35 -26.36
N ARG A 167 9.76 -0.33 -25.69
CA ARG A 167 9.05 0.88 -25.27
C ARG A 167 9.77 2.10 -25.82
N GLU A 168 9.14 3.26 -25.77
CA GLU A 168 9.79 4.52 -26.18
C GLU A 168 11.10 4.77 -25.43
N ASP A 169 11.13 4.47 -24.13
CA ASP A 169 12.32 4.60 -23.30
C ASP A 169 13.47 3.70 -23.76
N SER A 170 13.19 2.56 -24.43
CA SER A 170 14.23 1.69 -24.99
C SER A 170 15.01 2.38 -26.10
N ILE A 171 14.34 3.16 -26.94
CA ILE A 171 14.95 3.95 -28.02
C ILE A 171 15.84 5.04 -27.39
N THR A 172 15.29 5.77 -26.42
CA THR A 172 16.02 6.81 -25.68
C THR A 172 17.24 6.25 -24.95
N GLN A 173 17.12 5.06 -24.36
CA GLN A 173 18.22 4.36 -23.69
C GLN A 173 19.36 4.06 -24.66
N LEU A 174 19.06 3.42 -25.80
CA LEU A 174 20.10 3.09 -26.80
C LEU A 174 20.79 4.36 -27.34
N LYS A 175 20.03 5.43 -27.59
CA LYS A 175 20.62 6.73 -27.97
C LYS A 175 21.56 7.28 -26.91
N SER A 176 21.17 7.22 -25.64
CA SER A 176 22.01 7.66 -24.53
C SER A 176 23.30 6.85 -24.43
N ILE A 177 23.21 5.52 -24.64
CA ILE A 177 24.37 4.62 -24.70
C ILE A 177 25.32 5.04 -25.83
N LEU A 178 24.81 5.23 -27.05
CA LEU A 178 25.60 5.63 -28.21
C LEU A 178 26.31 6.98 -27.99
N GLN A 179 25.61 7.97 -27.45
CA GLN A 179 26.16 9.30 -27.15
C GLN A 179 27.28 9.26 -26.11
N ARG A 180 27.18 8.37 -25.13
CA ARG A 180 28.16 8.24 -24.04
C ARG A 180 29.29 7.26 -24.36
N PHE A 181 29.12 6.42 -25.39
CA PHE A 181 30.03 5.32 -25.72
C PHE A 181 31.50 5.75 -25.78
N ARG A 182 31.81 6.81 -26.53
CA ARG A 182 33.19 7.30 -26.71
C ARG A 182 33.84 7.82 -25.42
N THR A 183 33.05 8.18 -24.40
CA THR A 183 33.59 8.52 -23.07
C THR A 183 34.18 7.30 -22.38
N PHE A 184 33.55 6.14 -22.56
CA PHE A 184 33.97 4.86 -21.99
C PHE A 184 35.04 4.18 -22.84
N PHE A 185 34.92 4.25 -24.17
CA PHE A 185 35.79 3.60 -25.15
C PHE A 185 36.46 4.62 -26.10
N PRO A 186 37.37 5.48 -25.60
CA PRO A 186 38.03 6.51 -26.41
C PRO A 186 38.86 5.95 -27.57
N GLU A 187 39.31 4.70 -27.49
CA GLU A 187 40.02 3.97 -28.56
C GLU A 187 39.18 3.77 -29.84
N HIS A 188 37.88 4.03 -29.78
CA HIS A 188 36.95 3.91 -30.90
C HIS A 188 36.42 5.27 -31.38
N GLN A 189 37.06 6.39 -31.01
CA GLN A 189 36.60 7.74 -31.36
C GLN A 189 36.44 7.96 -32.87
N ASP A 190 37.37 7.45 -33.67
CA ASP A 190 37.38 7.67 -35.13
C ASP A 190 36.46 6.72 -35.91
N LYS A 191 35.77 5.81 -35.21
CA LYS A 191 34.84 4.87 -35.86
C LYS A 191 33.49 5.52 -36.10
N LYS A 192 32.88 5.14 -37.23
CA LYS A 192 31.43 5.32 -37.40
C LYS A 192 30.72 4.44 -36.38
N LEU A 193 29.75 4.97 -35.66
CA LEU A 193 29.07 4.28 -34.58
C LEU A 193 27.57 4.21 -34.85
N TYR A 194 27.03 3.01 -34.94
CA TYR A 194 25.62 2.76 -35.22
C TYR A 194 24.97 1.95 -34.10
N GLY A 195 23.66 2.14 -33.93
CA GLY A 195 22.85 1.35 -33.00
C GLY A 195 21.94 0.37 -33.73
N ILE A 196 21.75 -0.81 -33.15
CA ILE A 196 20.74 -1.80 -33.54
C ILE A 196 19.84 -2.06 -32.33
N LEU A 197 18.53 -1.89 -32.49
CA LEU A 197 17.55 -2.31 -31.51
C LEU A 197 16.97 -3.67 -31.95
N ALA A 198 17.36 -4.74 -31.27
CA ALA A 198 16.84 -6.07 -31.48
C ALA A 198 15.64 -6.32 -30.57
N ALA A 199 14.51 -6.74 -31.13
CA ALA A 199 13.26 -6.90 -30.39
C ALA A 199 12.57 -8.24 -30.65
N VAL A 200 12.06 -8.86 -29.58
CA VAL A 200 11.10 -9.98 -29.73
C VAL A 200 9.73 -9.44 -30.10
N ASP A 201 9.32 -8.33 -29.48
CA ASP A 201 8.04 -7.69 -29.74
C ASP A 201 8.19 -6.17 -29.80
N MET A 202 7.65 -5.58 -30.87
CA MET A 202 7.75 -4.16 -31.18
C MET A 202 6.58 -3.76 -32.10
N SER A 203 5.85 -2.71 -31.71
CA SER A 203 4.75 -2.20 -32.54
C SER A 203 5.26 -1.51 -33.82
N PRO A 204 4.44 -1.44 -34.89
CA PRO A 204 4.81 -0.74 -36.12
C PRO A 204 5.20 0.74 -35.91
N GLU A 205 4.55 1.42 -34.97
CA GLU A 205 4.83 2.82 -34.64
C GLU A 205 6.22 2.97 -34.00
N LEU A 206 6.55 2.09 -33.05
CA LEU A 206 7.86 2.09 -32.40
C LEU A 206 8.98 1.68 -33.36
N ARG A 207 8.70 0.75 -34.28
CA ARG A 207 9.59 0.42 -35.39
C ARG A 207 9.88 1.65 -36.23
N GLN A 208 8.85 2.34 -36.69
CA GLN A 208 9.01 3.54 -37.51
C GLN A 208 9.79 4.63 -36.76
N LYS A 209 9.48 4.86 -35.47
CA LYS A 209 10.21 5.81 -34.62
C LYS A 209 11.69 5.44 -34.48
N THR A 210 12.00 4.17 -34.27
CA THR A 210 13.38 3.67 -34.16
C THR A 210 14.17 3.94 -35.45
N LEU A 211 13.57 3.66 -36.61
CA LEU A 211 14.18 3.94 -37.91
C LEU A 211 14.35 5.45 -38.14
N GLN A 212 13.38 6.29 -37.75
CA GLN A 212 13.49 7.75 -37.87
C GLN A 212 14.64 8.33 -37.04
N GLU A 213 14.98 7.70 -35.92
CA GLU A 213 16.14 8.04 -35.08
C GLU A 213 17.47 7.53 -35.66
N GLY A 214 17.44 6.93 -36.86
CA GLY A 214 18.59 6.40 -37.58
C GLY A 214 19.16 5.12 -36.95
N LEU A 215 18.38 4.42 -36.13
CA LEU A 215 18.76 3.15 -35.52
C LEU A 215 18.26 1.99 -36.36
N TYR A 216 19.08 0.96 -36.55
CA TYR A 216 18.65 -0.28 -37.18
C TYR A 216 17.66 -1.00 -36.28
N VAL A 217 16.73 -1.74 -36.90
CA VAL A 217 15.81 -2.63 -36.20
C VAL A 217 16.12 -4.06 -36.61
N ALA A 218 16.16 -4.95 -35.63
CA ALA A 218 16.12 -6.39 -35.87
C ALA A 218 14.93 -6.99 -35.11
N GLN A 219 14.15 -7.85 -35.76
CA GLN A 219 13.00 -8.51 -35.14
C GLN A 219 13.13 -10.03 -35.26
N ILE A 220 12.55 -10.75 -34.30
CA ILE A 220 12.50 -12.21 -34.37
C ILE A 220 11.44 -12.67 -35.38
N HIS A 221 11.83 -13.55 -36.29
CA HIS A 221 10.98 -14.25 -37.23
C HIS A 221 11.38 -15.72 -37.22
N ASP A 222 10.43 -16.64 -37.00
CA ASP A 222 10.69 -18.09 -36.92
C ASP A 222 11.93 -18.46 -36.06
N GLU A 223 11.99 -17.91 -34.83
CA GLU A 223 13.05 -18.13 -33.83
C GLU A 223 14.42 -17.48 -34.14
N VAL A 224 14.57 -16.79 -35.26
CA VAL A 224 15.81 -16.13 -35.69
C VAL A 224 15.59 -14.62 -35.80
N PHE A 225 16.57 -13.81 -35.38
CA PHE A 225 16.50 -12.37 -35.60
C PHE A 225 16.92 -12.01 -37.01
N GLU A 226 16.13 -11.18 -37.67
CA GLU A 226 16.37 -10.64 -38.99
C GLU A 226 16.35 -9.10 -38.98
N LEU A 227 17.08 -8.47 -39.90
CA LEU A 227 17.04 -7.02 -40.06
C LEU A 227 15.71 -6.59 -40.66
N ASP A 228 15.01 -5.71 -39.96
CA ASP A 228 13.71 -5.19 -40.35
C ASP A 228 13.83 -3.69 -40.68
N ILE A 229 14.49 -3.42 -41.81
CA ILE A 229 14.77 -2.07 -42.32
C ILE A 229 14.31 -1.95 -43.78
N PRO A 230 13.88 -0.75 -44.22
CA PRO A 230 13.62 -0.53 -45.64
C PRO A 230 14.92 -0.54 -46.47
N GLU A 231 14.84 -0.86 -47.76
CA GLU A 231 16.02 -0.98 -48.64
C GLU A 231 16.86 0.30 -48.72
N ASN A 232 16.22 1.46 -48.60
CA ASN A 232 16.86 2.78 -48.65
C ASN A 232 17.14 3.39 -47.26
N PHE A 233 17.17 2.56 -46.22
CA PHE A 233 17.43 3.02 -44.86
C PHE A 233 18.80 3.72 -44.76
N GLN A 234 18.81 4.90 -44.12
CA GLN A 234 20.02 5.69 -43.86
C GLN A 234 20.24 5.76 -42.34
N PRO A 235 21.23 5.03 -41.80
CA PRO A 235 21.50 5.03 -40.38
C PRO A 235 22.17 6.33 -39.93
N LEU A 236 21.90 6.75 -38.71
CA LEU A 236 22.59 7.88 -38.08
C LEU A 236 23.86 7.37 -37.39
N SER A 237 25.01 7.95 -37.75
CA SER A 237 26.24 7.74 -36.99
C SER A 237 26.28 8.68 -35.79
N TYR A 238 26.57 8.14 -34.62
CA TYR A 238 26.73 8.88 -33.37
C TYR A 238 28.21 9.22 -33.08
#